data_AF-A0AAD7P0W2-F1
#
_entry.id   AF-A0AAD7P0W2-F1
#
_cell.length_a   1.000
_cell.length_b   1.000
_cell.length_c   1.000
_cell.angle_alpha   90.00
_cell.angle_beta   90.00
_cell.angle_gamma   90.00
#
_symmetry.space_group_name_H-M   'P 1'
#
loop_
_entity.id
_entity.type
_entity.pdbx_description
1 polymer ?
#
loop_
_entity_poly.entity_id
_entity_poly.type
_entity_poly.pdbx_seq_one_letter_code
_entity_poly.pdbx_strand_id
1 'polypeptide(L)'
;MVFTFLSTALVVFVSATGIYAESHTVKFDNKCGYGTPQLIKGGDVLTTTSYTSSGELAAAIAYLQTGSCGFNGENCTLLELTMTNPVAVGGGSSADISLITPHTFSVATSIEFYGGCDGVGTTCKSAGCNTAFRQPDDTWVQVACQANDANLLITFCPDGGSSSPSKDTTVQQTATTKTATTTKTTSTSKTTSSTKISAPTSSVAHDSTSTTLASSTPTATRTCKRKVAERRALKAHRKRARNL
;
A
#
# COMPACT_ATOMS: atom_id res chain seq x y z
N MET A 1 63.05 8.11 51.53
CA MET A 1 61.75 8.77 51.27
C MET A 1 61.23 8.24 49.94
N VAL A 2 60.14 7.49 49.93
CA VAL A 2 59.53 6.91 48.72
C VAL A 2 58.10 7.44 48.67
N PHE A 3 57.78 8.25 47.66
CA PHE A 3 56.45 8.80 47.43
C PHE A 3 55.70 7.89 46.45
N THR A 4 54.73 7.13 46.96
CA THR A 4 53.85 6.30 46.16
C THR A 4 52.66 7.15 45.70
N PHE A 5 52.70 7.62 44.45
CA PHE A 5 51.55 8.28 43.81
C PHE A 5 50.56 7.22 43.34
N LEU A 6 49.44 7.07 44.06
CA LEU A 6 48.28 6.31 43.60
C LEU A 6 47.57 7.10 42.49
N SER A 7 47.87 6.80 41.23
CA SER A 7 47.08 7.27 40.08
C SER A 7 45.82 6.41 39.95
N THR A 8 44.71 6.87 40.52
CA THR A 8 43.37 6.35 40.22
C THR A 8 42.93 6.87 38.85
N ALA A 9 43.12 6.06 37.80
CA ALA A 9 42.53 6.30 36.49
C ALA A 9 41.04 5.90 36.53
N LEU A 10 40.15 6.90 36.54
CA LEU A 10 38.71 6.71 36.43
C LEU A 10 38.36 6.46 34.95
N VAL A 11 38.20 5.19 34.56
CA VAL A 11 37.71 4.83 33.22
C VAL A 11 36.18 4.92 33.22
N VAL A 12 35.64 5.99 32.65
CA VAL A 12 34.19 6.15 32.43
C VAL A 12 33.81 5.35 31.18
N PHE A 13 33.25 4.15 31.37
CA PHE A 13 32.60 3.40 30.29
C PHE A 13 31.24 4.05 29.99
N VAL A 14 31.19 4.88 28.94
CA VAL A 14 29.93 5.33 28.36
C VAL A 14 29.35 4.15 27.58
N SER A 15 28.46 3.41 28.21
CA SER A 15 27.63 2.41 27.52
C SER A 15 26.70 3.14 26.55
N ALA A 16 27.02 3.08 25.25
CA ALA A 16 26.12 3.52 24.20
C ALA A 16 24.87 2.62 24.21
N THR A 17 23.81 3.08 24.84
CA THR A 17 22.49 2.48 24.68
C THR A 17 22.06 2.74 23.23
N GLY A 18 22.20 1.75 22.36
CA GLY A 18 21.68 1.82 21.00
C GLY A 18 20.17 1.99 21.07
N ILE A 19 19.67 3.13 20.61
CA ILE A 19 18.25 3.28 20.30
C ILE A 19 18.06 2.44 19.04
N TYR A 20 17.39 1.29 19.17
CA TYR A 20 16.86 0.57 17.99
C TYR A 20 15.76 1.45 17.41
N ALA A 21 16.15 2.31 16.48
CA ALA A 21 15.21 3.09 15.69
C ALA A 21 14.52 2.12 14.72
N GLU A 22 13.19 2.17 14.70
CA GLU A 22 12.35 1.44 13.75
C GLU A 22 12.86 1.67 12.33
N SER A 23 13.02 0.60 11.56
CA SER A 23 13.46 0.69 10.16
C SER A 23 12.80 -0.35 9.28
N HIS A 24 12.29 0.11 8.14
CA HIS A 24 11.60 -0.73 7.17
C HIS A 24 12.13 -0.48 5.77
N THR A 25 12.42 -1.54 5.03
CA THR A 25 12.87 -1.46 3.64
C THR A 25 11.84 -2.05 2.70
N VAL A 26 11.42 -1.26 1.72
CA VAL A 26 10.61 -1.73 0.59
C VAL A 26 11.53 -1.88 -0.62
N LYS A 27 11.55 -3.06 -1.23
CA LYS A 27 12.34 -3.38 -2.43
C LYS A 27 11.44 -3.76 -3.58
N PHE A 28 11.84 -3.40 -4.78
CA PHE A 28 11.20 -3.78 -6.02
C PHE A 28 12.06 -4.76 -6.81
N ASP A 29 11.43 -5.83 -7.28
CA ASP A 29 11.97 -6.77 -8.27
C ASP A 29 11.06 -6.72 -9.52
N ASN A 30 11.48 -5.95 -10.52
CA ASN A 30 10.73 -5.83 -11.76
C ASN A 30 11.19 -6.87 -12.78
N LYS A 31 10.55 -8.04 -12.78
CA LYS A 31 10.82 -9.12 -13.74
C LYS A 31 10.03 -8.98 -15.05
N CYS A 32 9.25 -7.91 -15.22
CA CYS A 32 8.49 -7.69 -16.44
C CYS A 32 9.40 -7.30 -17.62
N GLY A 33 10.58 -6.73 -17.35
CA GLY A 33 11.47 -6.17 -18.39
C GLY A 33 10.97 -4.85 -18.99
N TYR A 34 9.89 -4.28 -18.44
CA TYR A 34 9.35 -2.97 -18.81
C TYR A 34 8.69 -2.30 -17.60
N GLY A 35 8.36 -1.02 -17.76
CA GLY A 35 7.74 -0.22 -16.72
C GLY A 35 8.70 0.18 -15.60
N THR A 36 8.24 1.08 -14.74
CA THR A 36 9.03 1.64 -13.65
C THR A 36 8.27 1.48 -12.34
N PRO A 37 8.82 0.74 -11.35
CA PRO A 37 8.20 0.68 -10.03
C PRO A 37 8.04 2.09 -9.45
N GLN A 38 6.91 2.32 -8.79
CA GLN A 38 6.63 3.55 -8.06
C GLN A 38 6.35 3.17 -6.61
N LEU A 39 7.04 3.81 -5.67
CA LEU A 39 6.60 3.90 -4.28
C LEU A 39 6.18 5.34 -4.00
N ILE A 40 4.95 5.55 -3.58
CA ILE A 40 4.39 6.89 -3.34
C ILE A 40 3.92 7.01 -1.91
N LYS A 41 4.21 8.17 -1.31
CA LYS A 41 3.71 8.53 0.02
C LYS A 41 3.47 10.03 0.07
N GLY A 42 2.30 10.45 0.56
CA GLY A 42 2.00 11.87 0.77
C GLY A 42 2.04 12.75 -0.48
N GLY A 43 1.85 12.17 -1.67
CA GLY A 43 1.93 12.90 -2.94
C GLY A 43 3.31 12.91 -3.60
N ASP A 44 4.32 12.29 -2.98
CA ASP A 44 5.68 12.23 -3.51
C ASP A 44 6.07 10.82 -3.94
N VAL A 45 6.83 10.72 -5.04
CA VAL A 45 7.51 9.48 -5.43
C VAL A 45 8.78 9.35 -4.59
N LEU A 46 8.84 8.32 -3.74
CA LEU A 46 9.96 8.08 -2.83
C LEU A 46 11.14 7.37 -3.51
N THR A 47 10.86 6.36 -4.34
CA THR A 47 11.88 5.57 -5.05
C THR A 47 11.26 4.79 -6.21
N THR A 48 12.12 4.25 -7.06
CA THR A 48 11.78 3.28 -8.10
C THR A 48 12.51 1.94 -7.96
N THR A 49 13.32 1.75 -6.90
CA THR A 49 14.14 0.54 -6.71
C THR A 49 14.08 -0.02 -5.29
N SER A 50 14.58 0.74 -4.31
CA SER A 50 14.54 0.40 -2.90
C SER A 50 14.38 1.68 -2.08
N TYR A 51 13.63 1.59 -0.99
CA TYR A 51 13.44 2.68 -0.04
C TYR A 51 13.51 2.15 1.37
N THR A 52 14.32 2.78 2.21
CA THR A 52 14.41 2.48 3.63
C THR A 52 13.87 3.68 4.41
N SER A 53 12.84 3.43 5.22
CA SER A 53 12.31 4.39 6.18
C SER A 53 13.04 4.25 7.51
N SER A 54 13.35 5.38 8.16
CA SER A 54 13.88 5.45 9.53
C SER A 54 12.74 5.65 10.55
N GLY A 55 11.69 4.85 10.42
CA GLY A 55 10.46 4.89 11.20
C GLY A 55 9.29 4.31 10.41
N GLU A 56 8.08 4.50 10.93
CA GLU A 56 6.84 4.08 10.26
C GLU A 56 6.71 4.62 8.82
N LEU A 57 6.39 3.72 7.89
CA LEU A 57 5.95 4.03 6.52
C LEU A 57 4.44 3.79 6.43
N ALA A 58 3.66 4.78 6.86
CA ALA A 58 2.20 4.72 6.86
C ALA A 58 1.58 5.08 5.51
N ALA A 59 0.52 4.35 5.13
CA ALA A 59 -0.35 4.65 4.00
C ALA A 59 0.42 4.94 2.69
N ALA A 60 1.45 4.14 2.43
CA ALA A 60 2.18 4.20 1.18
C ALA A 60 1.48 3.31 0.15
N ILE A 61 1.63 3.69 -1.11
CA ILE A 61 1.15 2.89 -2.24
C ILE A 61 2.29 2.53 -3.17
N ALA A 62 2.15 1.41 -3.85
CA ALA A 62 3.07 1.02 -4.90
C ALA A 62 2.35 0.46 -6.12
N TYR A 63 2.96 0.60 -7.29
CA TYR A 63 2.51 -0.01 -8.54
C TYR A 63 3.64 0.00 -9.57
N LEU A 64 3.48 -0.73 -10.67
CA LEU A 64 4.37 -0.65 -11.81
C LEU A 64 3.80 0.35 -12.83
N GLN A 65 4.48 1.48 -13.03
CA GLN A 65 4.09 2.47 -14.04
C GLN A 65 4.41 1.94 -15.44
N THR A 66 3.37 1.64 -16.23
CA THR A 66 3.48 1.13 -17.60
C THR A 66 3.11 2.17 -18.67
N GLY A 67 2.86 3.42 -18.27
CA GLY A 67 2.46 4.54 -19.12
C GLY A 67 0.97 4.89 -19.05
N SER A 68 0.13 3.99 -18.52
CA SER A 68 -1.32 4.17 -18.38
C SER A 68 -1.79 4.35 -16.94
N CYS A 69 -0.91 4.17 -15.95
CA CYS A 69 -1.29 4.30 -14.55
C CYS A 69 -1.43 5.78 -14.19
N GLY A 70 -2.51 6.12 -13.49
CA GLY A 70 -2.63 7.40 -12.82
C GLY A 70 -1.62 7.54 -11.67
N PHE A 71 -1.51 8.74 -11.11
CA PHE A 71 -0.52 9.02 -10.06
C PHE A 71 -0.74 8.15 -8.82
N ASN A 72 -1.99 7.88 -8.44
CA ASN A 72 -2.33 7.01 -7.31
C ASN A 72 -2.51 5.56 -7.74
N GLY A 73 -1.96 5.15 -8.88
CA GLY A 73 -2.09 3.79 -9.42
C GLY A 73 -3.46 3.51 -10.03
N GLU A 74 -4.25 4.54 -10.38
CA GLU A 74 -5.49 4.35 -11.12
C GLU A 74 -5.22 3.60 -12.43
N ASN A 75 -6.12 2.69 -12.81
CA ASN A 75 -5.97 1.79 -13.97
C ASN A 75 -4.80 0.78 -13.87
N CYS A 76 -4.22 0.56 -12.70
CA CYS A 76 -3.13 -0.39 -12.49
C CYS A 76 -3.32 -1.25 -11.23
N THR A 77 -2.58 -2.37 -11.17
CA THR A 77 -2.54 -3.23 -10.00
C THR A 77 -1.91 -2.42 -8.86
N LEU A 78 -2.73 -1.99 -7.90
CA LEU A 78 -2.29 -1.19 -6.76
C LEU A 78 -1.84 -2.10 -5.63
N LEU A 79 -0.77 -1.70 -4.94
CA LEU A 79 -0.43 -2.21 -3.63
C LEU A 79 -0.62 -1.10 -2.60
N GLU A 80 -1.26 -1.43 -1.49
CA GLU A 80 -1.38 -0.57 -0.32
C GLU A 80 -0.54 -1.17 0.80
N LEU A 81 0.23 -0.36 1.52
CA LEU A 81 1.09 -0.84 2.59
C LEU A 81 1.23 0.14 3.76
N THR A 82 1.40 -0.44 4.94
CA THR A 82 1.84 0.25 6.16
C THR A 82 2.95 -0.58 6.79
N MET A 83 4.16 -0.01 6.89
CA MET A 83 5.28 -0.67 7.56
C MET A 83 5.47 -0.04 8.93
N THR A 84 5.21 -0.82 9.98
CA THR A 84 5.41 -0.38 11.36
C THR A 84 5.77 -1.53 12.30
N ASN A 85 6.46 -1.20 13.38
CA ASN A 85 6.70 -2.09 14.50
C ASN A 85 5.43 -2.27 15.35
N PRO A 86 5.04 -3.52 15.70
CA PRO A 86 3.83 -3.77 16.47
C PRO A 86 3.92 -3.19 17.89
N VAL A 87 3.02 -2.24 18.19
CA VAL A 87 2.81 -1.73 19.56
C VAL A 87 1.69 -2.49 20.32
N ALA A 88 0.93 -3.30 19.61
CA ALA A 88 -0.10 -4.20 20.11
C ALA A 88 -0.28 -5.38 19.14
N VAL A 89 -0.95 -6.44 19.59
CA VAL A 89 -1.28 -7.59 18.74
C VAL A 89 -2.14 -7.14 17.56
N GLY A 90 -1.69 -7.45 16.35
CA GLY A 90 -2.37 -7.06 15.10
C GLY A 90 -2.02 -5.66 14.61
N GLY A 91 -1.13 -4.94 15.30
CA GLY A 91 -0.71 -3.58 14.94
C GLY A 91 0.64 -3.48 14.23
N GLY A 92 1.18 -4.60 13.76
CA GLY A 92 2.42 -4.63 12.97
C GLY A 92 2.22 -4.22 11.51
N SER A 93 3.26 -4.43 10.71
CA SER A 93 3.27 -4.11 9.27
C SER A 93 2.20 -4.90 8.50
N SER A 94 1.62 -4.28 7.49
CA SER A 94 0.66 -4.91 6.58
C SER A 94 0.83 -4.43 5.15
N ALA A 95 0.47 -5.28 4.20
CA ALA A 95 0.42 -4.95 2.80
C ALA A 95 -0.69 -5.78 2.11
N ASP A 96 -1.27 -5.19 1.07
CA ASP A 96 -2.29 -5.84 0.27
C ASP A 96 -2.24 -5.39 -1.18
N ILE A 97 -2.91 -6.16 -2.03
CA ILE A 97 -3.09 -5.85 -3.46
C ILE A 97 -4.55 -5.43 -3.64
N SER A 98 -4.78 -4.30 -4.29
CA SER A 98 -6.12 -3.73 -4.50
C SER A 98 -6.45 -3.62 -5.98
N LEU A 99 -7.61 -4.18 -6.34
CA LEU A 99 -8.26 -4.12 -7.66
C LEU A 99 -9.66 -3.50 -7.54
N ILE A 100 -9.92 -2.75 -6.47
CA ILE A 100 -11.15 -1.97 -6.30
C ILE A 100 -11.08 -0.77 -7.25
N THR A 101 -12.12 -0.56 -8.08
CA THR A 101 -12.22 0.61 -8.97
C THR A 101 -11.89 1.91 -8.23
N PRO A 102 -10.99 2.77 -8.76
CA PRO A 102 -10.48 2.83 -10.14
C PRO A 102 -9.23 1.97 -10.44
N HIS A 103 -8.80 1.11 -9.52
CA HIS A 103 -7.68 0.20 -9.73
C HIS A 103 -8.13 -1.04 -10.51
N THR A 104 -7.27 -1.56 -11.37
CA THR A 104 -7.56 -2.73 -12.21
C THR A 104 -6.28 -3.49 -12.48
N PHE A 105 -6.39 -4.75 -12.84
CA PHE A 105 -5.20 -5.57 -13.08
C PHE A 105 -4.43 -5.06 -14.30
N SER A 106 -3.16 -4.68 -14.10
CA SER A 106 -2.24 -4.29 -15.18
C SER A 106 -1.10 -5.29 -15.37
N VAL A 107 -0.49 -5.72 -14.27
CA VAL A 107 0.56 -6.75 -14.25
C VAL A 107 0.37 -7.70 -13.07
N ALA A 108 0.85 -8.93 -13.23
CA ALA A 108 0.97 -9.86 -12.13
C ALA A 108 1.93 -9.30 -11.08
N THR A 109 1.53 -9.37 -9.81
CA THR A 109 2.24 -8.77 -8.69
C THR A 109 2.30 -9.75 -7.52
N SER A 110 3.45 -9.84 -6.89
CA SER A 110 3.66 -10.55 -5.63
C SER A 110 4.18 -9.62 -4.56
N ILE A 111 3.74 -9.82 -3.33
CA ILE A 111 4.31 -9.22 -2.13
C ILE A 111 4.83 -10.31 -1.21
N GLU A 112 5.97 -10.08 -0.57
CA GLU A 112 6.58 -11.01 0.39
C GLU A 112 7.31 -10.22 1.47
N PHE A 113 7.02 -10.51 2.73
CA PHE A 113 7.77 -9.97 3.86
C PHE A 113 9.14 -10.65 3.99
N TYR A 114 10.14 -9.89 4.40
CA TYR A 114 11.47 -10.38 4.76
C TYR A 114 12.10 -9.60 5.92
N GLY A 115 13.16 -10.14 6.53
CA GLY A 115 13.74 -9.55 7.74
C GLY A 115 12.76 -9.61 8.92
N GLY A 116 11.88 -10.62 8.90
CA GLY A 116 10.71 -10.74 9.75
C GLY A 116 9.54 -11.30 8.94
N CYS A 117 8.91 -12.37 9.44
CA CYS A 117 7.86 -13.09 8.73
C CYS A 117 8.27 -13.54 7.31
N ASP A 118 9.50 -14.02 7.16
CA ASP A 118 10.07 -14.36 5.85
C ASP A 118 9.18 -15.34 5.07
N GLY A 119 8.90 -15.01 3.80
CA GLY A 119 8.03 -15.82 2.93
C GLY A 119 6.53 -15.61 3.16
N VAL A 120 6.12 -14.84 4.16
CA VAL A 120 4.72 -14.46 4.35
C VAL A 120 4.34 -13.41 3.31
N GLY A 121 3.39 -13.74 2.45
CA GLY A 121 3.12 -12.95 1.26
C GLY A 121 1.87 -13.40 0.52
N THR A 122 1.62 -12.75 -0.61
CA THR A 122 0.55 -13.15 -1.53
C THR A 122 0.90 -12.75 -2.96
N THR A 123 0.26 -13.42 -3.93
CA THR A 123 0.47 -13.16 -5.35
C THR A 123 -0.88 -13.03 -6.06
N CYS A 124 -1.03 -11.99 -6.87
CA CYS A 124 -2.15 -11.81 -7.79
C CYS A 124 -1.63 -11.94 -9.22
N LYS A 125 -2.00 -13.02 -9.92
CA LYS A 125 -1.51 -13.33 -11.28
C LYS A 125 -2.48 -12.96 -12.40
N SER A 126 -3.71 -12.56 -12.07
CA SER A 126 -4.75 -12.22 -13.03
C SER A 126 -5.80 -11.28 -12.43
N ALA A 127 -6.64 -10.68 -13.28
CA ALA A 127 -7.72 -9.80 -12.86
C ALA A 127 -8.75 -10.44 -11.92
N GLY A 128 -8.87 -11.78 -11.94
CA GLY A 128 -9.78 -12.53 -11.10
C GLY A 128 -9.15 -13.10 -9.84
N CYS A 129 -7.96 -12.65 -9.44
CA CYS A 129 -7.27 -13.22 -8.28
C CYS A 129 -8.10 -13.04 -7.00
N ASN A 130 -8.18 -14.11 -6.21
CA ASN A 130 -8.84 -14.12 -4.91
C ASN A 130 -7.95 -13.59 -3.77
N THR A 131 -6.73 -13.17 -4.09
CA THR A 131 -5.72 -12.67 -3.15
C THR A 131 -5.62 -11.15 -3.11
N ALA A 132 -6.50 -10.45 -3.83
CA ALA A 132 -6.58 -9.00 -3.85
C ALA A 132 -7.93 -8.52 -3.33
N PHE A 133 -7.95 -7.31 -2.77
CA PHE A 133 -9.17 -6.57 -2.51
C PHE A 133 -9.88 -6.32 -3.84
N ARG A 134 -11.06 -6.86 -4.02
CA ARG A 134 -11.96 -6.54 -5.14
C ARG A 134 -13.23 -5.87 -4.65
N GLN A 135 -13.52 -5.96 -3.36
CA GLN A 135 -14.55 -5.23 -2.64
C GLN A 135 -13.98 -4.71 -1.31
N PRO A 136 -14.52 -3.61 -0.75
CA PRO A 136 -14.00 -3.03 0.49
C PRO A 136 -14.00 -3.96 1.72
N ASP A 137 -14.81 -5.01 1.70
CA ASP A 137 -14.96 -5.98 2.79
C ASP A 137 -14.08 -7.23 2.64
N ASP A 138 -13.23 -7.31 1.61
CA ASP A 138 -12.24 -8.38 1.38
C ASP A 138 -11.07 -8.37 2.39
N THR A 139 -11.31 -7.96 3.64
CA THR A 139 -10.32 -7.79 4.73
C THR A 139 -9.44 -9.00 5.02
N TRP A 140 -9.82 -10.18 4.54
CA TRP A 140 -9.09 -11.44 4.67
C TRP A 140 -7.94 -11.59 3.67
N VAL A 141 -7.82 -10.72 2.66
CA VAL A 141 -6.72 -10.75 1.68
C VAL A 141 -5.50 -9.92 2.11
N GLN A 142 -5.62 -9.16 3.20
CA GLN A 142 -4.51 -8.39 3.75
C GLN A 142 -3.45 -9.31 4.37
N VAL A 143 -2.19 -9.12 3.98
CA VAL A 143 -1.06 -9.84 4.54
C VAL A 143 -0.46 -9.01 5.66
N ALA A 144 -0.25 -9.62 6.83
CA ALA A 144 0.29 -8.94 8.00
C ALA A 144 1.57 -9.61 8.50
N CYS A 145 2.49 -8.80 9.04
CA CYS A 145 3.66 -9.24 9.76
C CYS A 145 3.74 -8.56 11.13
N GLN A 146 3.93 -9.36 12.17
CA GLN A 146 4.03 -8.89 13.57
C GLN A 146 5.47 -8.92 14.09
N ALA A 147 6.46 -8.87 13.20
CA ALA A 147 7.87 -8.72 13.57
C ALA A 147 8.25 -7.23 13.58
N ASN A 148 9.22 -6.88 14.44
CA ASN A 148 9.87 -5.58 14.34
C ASN A 148 10.75 -5.53 13.09
N ASP A 149 10.86 -4.36 12.49
CA ASP A 149 11.75 -4.01 11.39
C ASP A 149 11.55 -4.91 10.16
N ALA A 150 10.31 -5.38 9.99
CA ALA A 150 9.88 -6.18 8.84
C ALA A 150 10.03 -5.36 7.56
N ASN A 151 10.47 -6.02 6.50
CA ASN A 151 10.71 -5.42 5.20
C ASN A 151 9.79 -6.05 4.17
N LEU A 152 9.59 -5.39 3.02
CA LEU A 152 8.67 -5.85 1.98
C LEU A 152 9.39 -5.94 0.64
N LEU A 153 9.31 -7.11 0.01
CA LEU A 153 9.71 -7.33 -1.38
C LEU A 153 8.46 -7.32 -2.26
N ILE A 154 8.43 -6.43 -3.24
CA ILE A 154 7.39 -6.33 -4.25
C ILE A 154 7.97 -6.84 -5.57
N THR A 155 7.42 -7.93 -6.09
CA THR A 155 7.84 -8.52 -7.36
C THR A 155 6.78 -8.31 -8.42
N PHE A 156 7.13 -7.63 -9.51
CA PHE A 156 6.29 -7.53 -10.69
C PHE A 156 6.66 -8.61 -11.69
N CYS A 157 5.65 -9.21 -12.32
CA CYS A 157 5.77 -10.37 -13.22
C CYS A 157 6.55 -11.54 -12.57
N PRO A 158 6.12 -12.08 -11.41
CA PRO A 158 6.91 -13.06 -10.65
C PRO A 158 7.29 -14.33 -11.43
N ASP A 159 6.51 -14.71 -12.43
CA ASP A 159 6.79 -15.86 -13.31
C ASP A 159 7.67 -15.52 -14.54
N GLY A 160 8.19 -14.30 -14.64
CA GLY A 160 9.00 -13.83 -15.77
C GLY A 160 8.22 -13.61 -17.07
N GLY A 161 6.90 -13.83 -17.06
CA GLY A 161 6.02 -13.53 -18.17
C GLY A 161 5.48 -12.11 -18.08
N SER A 162 5.62 -11.33 -19.15
CA SER A 162 4.77 -10.16 -19.41
C SER A 162 3.33 -10.65 -19.50
N SER A 163 2.62 -10.68 -18.39
CA SER A 163 1.17 -10.86 -18.39
C SER A 163 0.56 -9.59 -18.97
N SER A 164 0.76 -9.39 -20.28
CA SER A 164 -0.08 -8.52 -21.07
C SER A 164 -1.50 -8.99 -20.83
N PRO A 165 -2.46 -8.10 -20.51
CA PRO A 165 -3.84 -8.51 -20.33
C PRO A 165 -4.24 -9.23 -21.62
N SER A 166 -4.40 -10.55 -21.56
CA SER A 166 -4.85 -11.33 -22.70
C SER A 166 -6.14 -10.68 -23.15
N LYS A 167 -6.06 -9.96 -24.28
CA LYS A 167 -7.25 -9.67 -25.08
C LYS A 167 -7.80 -11.04 -25.37
N ASP A 168 -8.93 -11.30 -24.73
CA ASP A 168 -9.83 -12.41 -24.94
C ASP A 168 -9.71 -12.90 -26.40
N THR A 169 -8.99 -14.01 -26.56
CA THR A 169 -8.88 -14.67 -27.86
C THR A 169 -10.23 -15.28 -28.08
N THR A 170 -11.06 -14.58 -28.85
CA THR A 170 -12.28 -15.13 -29.44
C THR A 170 -11.90 -16.45 -30.08
N VAL A 171 -12.28 -17.55 -29.44
CA VAL A 171 -12.17 -18.89 -29.98
C VAL A 171 -13.08 -18.92 -31.21
N GLN A 172 -12.49 -18.66 -32.38
CA GLN A 172 -13.14 -18.90 -33.65
C GLN A 172 -13.23 -20.41 -33.82
N GLN A 173 -14.36 -20.98 -33.39
CA GLN A 173 -14.75 -22.35 -33.70
C GLN A 173 -14.66 -22.54 -35.21
N THR A 174 -13.76 -23.44 -35.61
CA THR A 174 -13.70 -23.97 -36.97
C THR A 174 -14.93 -24.86 -37.15
N ALA A 175 -16.01 -24.28 -37.67
CA ALA A 175 -17.16 -25.03 -38.16
C ALA A 175 -16.92 -25.41 -39.62
N THR A 176 -16.96 -26.71 -39.85
CA THR A 176 -16.82 -27.41 -41.12
C THR A 176 -17.75 -26.86 -42.21
N THR A 177 -17.15 -26.64 -43.38
CA THR A 177 -17.74 -26.26 -44.65
C THR A 177 -18.97 -27.10 -45.04
N LYS A 178 -20.11 -26.45 -45.27
CA LYS A 178 -21.11 -26.90 -46.26
C LYS A 178 -21.66 -25.71 -47.06
N THR A 179 -21.40 -25.80 -48.35
CA THR A 179 -21.83 -24.97 -49.48
C THR A 179 -23.35 -24.95 -49.65
N ALA A 180 -23.95 -23.76 -49.80
CA ALA A 180 -25.05 -23.48 -50.74
C ALA A 180 -25.39 -21.96 -50.84
N THR A 181 -25.06 -21.40 -52.00
CA THR A 181 -25.90 -20.58 -52.90
C THR A 181 -26.69 -19.36 -52.38
N THR A 182 -26.17 -18.19 -52.75
CA THR A 182 -26.81 -17.05 -53.46
C THR A 182 -28.21 -16.60 -53.05
N THR A 183 -28.35 -15.35 -52.57
CA THR A 183 -29.26 -14.36 -53.19
C THR A 183 -28.78 -12.91 -52.91
N LYS A 184 -28.84 -12.13 -53.97
CA LYS A 184 -28.46 -10.74 -54.20
C LYS A 184 -29.57 -9.80 -53.72
N THR A 185 -29.28 -8.75 -52.97
CA THR A 185 -30.07 -7.49 -53.06
C THR A 185 -29.23 -6.26 -52.74
N THR A 186 -29.31 -5.34 -53.68
CA THR A 186 -28.67 -4.04 -53.83
C THR A 186 -29.34 -2.97 -52.95
N SER A 187 -28.73 -1.76 -52.92
CA SER A 187 -29.31 -0.43 -52.61
C SER A 187 -29.26 -0.01 -51.13
N THR A 188 -28.99 1.24 -50.73
CA THR A 188 -28.54 2.49 -51.37
C THR A 188 -28.06 3.44 -50.27
N SER A 189 -27.23 4.39 -50.67
CA SER A 189 -26.55 5.49 -49.98
C SER A 189 -27.36 6.43 -49.07
N LYS A 190 -26.58 7.25 -48.32
CA LYS A 190 -26.82 8.61 -47.73
C LYS A 190 -26.70 8.62 -46.20
N THR A 191 -26.23 9.65 -45.50
CA THR A 191 -25.64 10.97 -45.79
C THR A 191 -25.13 11.50 -44.43
N THR A 192 -24.00 12.20 -44.46
CA THR A 192 -23.57 13.36 -43.66
C THR A 192 -24.36 13.70 -42.37
N SER A 193 -23.66 13.88 -41.25
CA SER A 193 -23.62 15.17 -40.53
C SER A 193 -22.72 15.15 -39.30
N SER A 194 -21.78 16.09 -39.32
CA SER A 194 -20.98 16.60 -38.22
C SER A 194 -21.84 17.28 -37.15
N THR A 195 -21.53 17.05 -35.88
CA THR A 195 -21.93 17.97 -34.80
C THR A 195 -20.79 18.09 -33.80
N LYS A 196 -20.06 19.20 -33.90
CA LYS A 196 -19.22 19.72 -32.82
C LYS A 196 -20.16 20.17 -31.70
N ILE A 197 -20.00 19.64 -30.49
CA ILE A 197 -20.64 20.18 -29.29
C ILE A 197 -19.54 20.76 -28.41
N SER A 198 -19.72 22.04 -28.12
CA SER A 198 -18.85 22.90 -27.36
C SER A 198 -18.81 22.54 -25.87
N ALA A 199 -17.65 22.77 -25.27
CA ALA A 199 -17.41 22.72 -23.83
C ALA A 199 -18.17 23.82 -23.07
N PRO A 200 -18.71 23.53 -21.87
CA PRO A 200 -18.99 24.56 -20.89
C PRO A 200 -17.76 24.78 -20.00
N THR A 201 -17.10 25.92 -20.21
CA THR A 201 -16.16 26.53 -19.27
C THR A 201 -16.95 27.00 -18.05
N SER A 202 -16.66 26.47 -16.86
CA SER A 202 -17.17 26.99 -15.59
C SER A 202 -16.00 27.25 -14.66
N SER A 203 -15.50 28.48 -14.73
CA SER A 203 -14.55 29.07 -13.79
C SER A 203 -15.29 29.44 -12.50
N VAL A 204 -15.12 28.64 -11.45
CA VAL A 204 -15.47 29.04 -10.09
C VAL A 204 -14.18 29.50 -9.41
N ALA A 205 -14.10 30.81 -9.21
CA ALA A 205 -13.11 31.44 -8.36
C ALA A 205 -13.42 31.06 -6.90
N HIS A 206 -12.49 30.39 -6.23
CA HIS A 206 -12.51 30.28 -4.78
C HIS A 206 -11.65 31.38 -4.18
N ASP A 207 -12.34 32.25 -3.46
CA ASP A 207 -11.85 33.36 -2.66
C ASP A 207 -10.88 32.87 -1.58
N SER A 208 -9.77 33.61 -1.45
CA SER A 208 -8.70 33.36 -0.50
C SER A 208 -8.94 34.19 0.75
N THR A 209 -9.59 33.63 1.77
CA THR A 209 -9.66 34.27 3.09
C THR A 209 -8.61 33.67 4.02
N SER A 210 -7.46 34.35 4.06
CA SER A 210 -6.41 34.22 5.07
C SER A 210 -6.98 34.52 6.46
N THR A 211 -7.04 33.52 7.33
CA THR A 211 -7.26 33.72 8.77
C THR A 211 -6.01 33.30 9.52
N THR A 212 -5.20 34.29 9.87
CA THR A 212 -4.10 34.19 10.83
C THR A 212 -4.68 34.00 12.23
N LEU A 213 -4.48 32.84 12.83
CA LEU A 213 -4.73 32.65 14.26
C LEU A 213 -3.48 32.14 14.97
N ALA A 214 -3.25 32.80 16.09
CA ALA A 214 -2.05 32.85 16.86
C ALA A 214 -1.68 31.53 17.56
N SER A 215 -0.37 31.34 17.62
CA SER A 215 0.40 30.65 18.64
C SER A 215 -0.26 30.58 20.02
N SER A 216 -0.47 29.36 20.52
CA SER A 216 -0.37 29.08 21.95
C SER A 216 0.06 27.63 22.18
N THR A 217 1.27 27.49 22.71
CA THR A 217 1.85 26.28 23.30
C THR A 217 1.05 25.80 24.51
N PRO A 218 0.76 24.50 24.63
CA PRO A 218 0.55 23.86 25.92
C PRO A 218 1.69 22.86 26.22
N THR A 219 2.49 23.23 27.21
CA THR A 219 3.35 22.32 27.98
C THR A 219 2.47 21.27 28.67
N ALA A 220 2.59 20.00 28.31
CA ALA A 220 1.93 18.90 28.99
C ALA A 220 2.94 17.84 29.46
N THR A 221 3.43 18.03 30.69
CA THR A 221 4.19 17.04 31.45
C THR A 221 3.24 16.27 32.37
N ARG A 222 3.36 14.92 32.41
CA ARG A 222 2.80 13.97 33.41
C ARG A 222 1.27 13.76 33.28
N THR A 223 0.66 12.58 33.23
CA THR A 223 0.89 11.35 34.02
C THR A 223 0.02 10.20 33.45
N CYS A 224 0.59 9.28 32.65
CA CYS A 224 -0.15 8.12 32.12
C CYS A 224 -0.10 6.91 33.08
N LYS A 225 -0.66 7.04 34.29
CA LYS A 225 -0.81 5.91 35.23
C LYS A 225 -2.15 5.79 35.96
N ARG A 226 -3.15 6.63 35.64
CA ARG A 226 -4.42 6.66 36.41
C ARG A 226 -5.62 5.91 35.80
N LYS A 227 -5.58 5.51 34.52
CA LYS A 227 -6.75 4.91 33.84
C LYS A 227 -6.98 3.39 34.06
N VAL A 228 -6.04 2.67 34.68
CA VAL A 228 -6.20 1.22 34.94
C VAL A 228 -6.90 0.93 36.28
N ALA A 229 -6.73 1.79 37.30
CA ALA A 229 -7.34 1.61 38.61
C ALA A 229 -8.86 1.85 38.58
N GLU A 230 -9.34 2.80 37.78
CA GLU A 230 -10.74 3.21 37.73
C GLU A 230 -11.64 2.14 37.07
N ARG A 231 -11.12 1.41 36.06
CA ARG A 231 -11.87 0.31 35.42
C ARG A 231 -12.07 -0.92 36.34
N ARG A 232 -11.22 -1.10 37.37
CA ARG A 232 -11.37 -2.21 38.34
C ARG A 232 -12.45 -1.92 39.38
N ALA A 233 -12.60 -0.66 39.81
CA ALA A 233 -13.65 -0.26 40.76
C ALA A 233 -15.06 -0.41 40.17
N LEU A 234 -15.25 -0.07 38.88
CA LEU A 234 -16.57 -0.15 38.23
C LEU A 234 -17.05 -1.61 38.02
N LYS A 235 -16.13 -2.56 37.79
CA LYS A 235 -16.47 -3.99 37.68
C LYS A 235 -16.84 -4.62 39.03
N ALA A 236 -16.20 -4.19 40.12
CA ALA A 236 -16.55 -4.67 41.47
C ALA A 236 -17.96 -4.22 41.89
N HIS A 237 -18.35 -2.99 41.55
CA HIS A 237 -19.68 -2.46 41.90
C HIS A 237 -20.83 -3.17 41.14
N ARG A 238 -20.62 -3.51 39.86
CA ARG A 238 -21.62 -4.26 39.06
C ARG A 238 -21.82 -5.71 39.53
N LYS A 239 -20.81 -6.34 40.12
CA LYS A 239 -20.92 -7.71 40.65
C LYS A 239 -21.72 -7.75 41.95
N ARG A 240 -21.67 -6.68 42.76
CA ARG A 240 -22.41 -6.58 44.02
C ARG A 240 -23.90 -6.30 43.81
N ALA A 241 -24.27 -5.57 42.75
CA ALA A 241 -25.65 -5.27 42.40
C ALA A 241 -26.43 -6.43 41.76
N ARG A 242 -25.79 -7.59 41.47
CA ARG A 242 -26.46 -8.78 40.94
C ARG A 242 -26.74 -9.87 41.99
N ASN A 243 -26.27 -9.67 43.22
CA ASN A 243 -26.39 -10.63 44.32
C ASN A 243 -27.24 -10.09 45.48
N LEU A 244 -28.03 -9.04 45.23
CA LEU A 244 -29.13 -8.56 46.06
C LEU A 244 -30.39 -8.64 45.20
#